data_AF-A0A960WWW5-F1
#
_entry.id   AF-A0A960WWW5-F1
#
_cell.length_a   1.000
_cell.length_b   1.000
_cell.length_c   1.000
_cell.angle_alpha   90.00
_cell.angle_beta   90.00
_cell.angle_gamma   90.00
#
_symmetry.space_group_name_H-M   'P 1'
#
loop_
_entity.id
_entity.type
_entity.pdbx_description
1 polymer ?
#
loop_
_entity_poly.entity_id
_entity_poly.type
_entity_poly.pdbx_seq_one_letter_code
_entity_poly.pdbx_strand_id
1 'polypeptide(L)'
;MIEWFYVAVGLVALVILYKGWRGGYLTEAAIFVGFMVTMVWITGPYATDAHRWILAGAVTAVGAVFIWRKWHSVWWPPLILIGTLLGLVVLYLSSSASNTLFFEGFMGSLFGYFFVSLLCWLFVRVILPRIQQKYQAPWVLILTVVFSAGMFFGALAWWLAAVEINVYPKNPVIRTGAELAAEYEKAKNLLGYRGLFLVGRIADSKRVPVAEAERGSGLSDYVAYYEARPFGISSDLAHLYLPLFYTVTLEDGTECSVAGIRTVRQAVNWQEGGPYVRMHCLRQGDPVVVWGDPGQTVGMADGKKSWGVNTTRSIAYGSLEEFTDGFLIPGVKTARLFGRLGFGCIPLCLIPLLIGIRRWRWLKREGGDEAPPANWRSPKDAMNDMAKAAKDSVRGKK
;
A
#
# COMPACT_ATOMS: atom_id res chain seq x y z
N MET A 1 27.35 6.53 -13.49
CA MET A 1 26.10 6.06 -14.12
C MET A 1 24.99 7.10 -14.01
N ILE A 2 24.81 7.72 -12.85
CA ILE A 2 23.85 8.81 -12.61
C ILE A 2 24.07 10.03 -13.53
N GLU A 3 25.31 10.45 -13.79
CA GLU A 3 25.63 11.59 -14.67
C GLU A 3 25.16 11.42 -16.13
N TRP A 4 25.24 10.22 -16.69
CA TRP A 4 24.78 9.93 -18.06
C TRP A 4 23.25 9.95 -18.18
N PHE A 5 22.54 9.63 -17.12
CA PHE A 5 21.07 9.73 -17.06
C PHE A 5 20.61 11.19 -17.17
N TYR A 6 21.29 12.11 -16.46
CA TYR A 6 21.04 13.56 -16.54
C TYR A 6 21.24 14.12 -17.95
N VAL A 7 22.32 13.71 -18.63
CA VAL A 7 22.63 14.12 -20.01
C VAL A 7 21.56 13.60 -20.99
N ALA A 8 21.15 12.33 -20.85
CA ALA A 8 20.13 11.74 -21.71
C ALA A 8 18.77 12.44 -21.56
N VAL A 9 18.34 12.77 -20.33
CA VAL A 9 17.09 13.49 -20.10
C VAL A 9 17.16 14.92 -20.67
N GLY A 10 18.29 15.61 -20.53
CA GLY A 10 18.52 16.93 -21.13
C GLY A 10 18.41 16.93 -22.67
N LEU A 11 18.95 15.90 -23.33
CA LEU A 11 18.84 15.76 -24.78
C LEU A 11 17.41 15.46 -25.25
N VAL A 12 16.67 14.59 -24.55
CA VAL A 12 15.26 14.31 -24.84
C VAL A 12 14.41 15.58 -24.67
N ALA A 13 14.67 16.35 -23.61
CA ALA A 13 14.03 17.64 -23.39
C ALA A 13 14.26 18.62 -24.55
N LEU A 14 15.50 18.78 -25.01
CA LEU A 14 15.82 19.63 -26.17
C LEU A 14 15.07 19.21 -27.44
N VAL A 15 14.95 17.91 -27.69
CA VAL A 15 14.20 17.37 -28.85
C VAL A 15 12.70 17.67 -28.74
N ILE A 16 12.11 17.57 -27.54
CA ILE A 16 10.70 17.84 -27.30
C ILE A 16 10.40 19.34 -27.46
N LEU A 17 11.25 20.22 -26.92
CA LEU A 17 11.16 21.66 -27.11
C LEU A 17 11.27 22.05 -28.59
N TYR A 18 12.22 21.46 -29.32
CA TYR A 18 12.40 21.71 -30.75
C TYR A 18 11.18 21.28 -31.57
N LYS A 19 10.59 20.12 -31.28
CA LYS A 19 9.34 19.67 -31.93
C LYS A 19 8.15 20.55 -31.54
N GLY A 20 8.06 20.97 -30.28
CA GLY A 20 7.05 21.90 -29.78
C GLY A 20 7.09 23.25 -30.50
N TRP A 21 8.29 23.76 -30.74
CA TRP A 21 8.51 25.00 -31.47
C TRP A 21 8.05 24.92 -32.92
N ARG A 22 8.39 23.83 -33.62
CA ARG A 22 7.93 23.62 -35.00
C ARG A 22 6.44 23.33 -35.13
N GLY A 23 5.82 22.75 -34.10
CA GLY A 23 4.45 22.25 -34.19
C GLY A 23 3.36 23.14 -33.59
N GLY A 24 3.70 24.31 -33.05
CA GLY A 24 2.73 25.24 -32.45
C GLY A 24 2.21 24.82 -31.06
N TYR A 25 2.83 23.83 -30.42
CA TYR A 25 2.55 23.37 -29.06
C TYR A 25 3.76 23.63 -28.13
N LEU A 26 4.45 24.75 -28.35
CA LEU A 26 5.65 25.16 -27.63
C LEU A 26 5.38 25.27 -26.12
N THR A 27 4.21 25.79 -25.74
CA THR A 27 3.78 25.90 -24.34
C THR A 27 3.71 24.54 -23.67
N GLU A 28 3.09 23.55 -24.32
CA GLU A 28 2.95 22.18 -23.81
C GLU A 28 4.30 21.48 -23.72
N ALA A 29 5.17 21.68 -24.73
CA ALA A 29 6.52 21.14 -24.75
C ALA A 29 7.41 21.77 -23.66
N ALA A 30 7.32 23.08 -23.44
CA ALA A 30 8.06 23.78 -22.39
C ALA A 30 7.62 23.36 -20.99
N ILE A 31 6.32 23.14 -20.78
CA ILE A 31 5.79 22.60 -19.52
C ILE A 31 6.31 21.18 -19.29
N PHE A 32 6.31 20.32 -20.30
CA PHE A 32 6.81 18.95 -20.19
C PHE A 32 8.31 18.90 -19.89
N VAL A 33 9.09 19.76 -20.54
CA VAL A 33 10.54 19.85 -20.31
C VAL A 33 10.87 20.46 -18.96
N GLY A 34 10.16 21.51 -18.56
CA GLY A 34 10.26 22.06 -17.21
C GLY A 34 9.98 20.98 -16.16
N PHE A 35 8.94 20.17 -16.37
CA PHE A 35 8.61 19.04 -15.50
C PHE A 35 9.75 17.99 -15.45
N MET A 36 10.29 17.59 -16.59
CA MET A 36 11.41 16.63 -16.68
C MET A 36 12.67 17.14 -15.96
N VAL A 37 13.08 18.37 -16.22
CA VAL A 37 14.25 18.99 -15.57
C VAL A 37 14.04 19.11 -14.06
N THR A 38 12.82 19.42 -13.61
CA THR A 38 12.53 19.54 -12.18
C THR A 38 12.49 18.17 -11.49
N MET A 39 11.94 17.13 -12.15
CA MET A 39 11.98 15.75 -11.63
C MET A 39 13.41 15.26 -11.45
N VAL A 40 14.26 15.57 -12.42
CA VAL A 40 15.68 15.25 -12.47
C VAL A 40 16.45 15.97 -11.35
N TRP A 41 16.23 17.26 -11.14
CA TRP A 41 16.85 18.00 -10.03
C TRP A 41 16.47 17.42 -8.66
N ILE A 42 15.23 16.92 -8.51
CA ILE A 42 14.72 16.42 -7.23
C ILE A 42 15.18 15.00 -6.88
N THR A 43 15.44 14.17 -7.87
CA THR A 43 16.11 12.89 -7.65
C THR A 43 17.60 13.07 -7.37
N GLY A 44 18.12 14.30 -7.51
CA GLY A 44 19.48 14.66 -7.13
C GLY A 44 19.67 14.77 -5.61
N PRO A 45 20.93 14.63 -5.14
CA PRO A 45 21.27 14.64 -3.71
C PRO A 45 21.05 16.00 -3.02
N TYR A 46 20.79 17.07 -3.78
CA TYR A 46 20.67 18.44 -3.28
C TYR A 46 19.25 18.86 -2.91
N ALA A 47 18.23 18.05 -3.26
CA ALA A 47 16.84 18.40 -3.00
C ALA A 47 16.43 18.02 -1.58
N THR A 48 16.12 19.03 -0.76
CA THR A 48 15.49 18.83 0.56
C THR A 48 14.05 18.33 0.40
N ASP A 49 13.53 17.63 1.42
CA ASP A 49 12.14 17.15 1.40
C ASP A 49 11.12 18.28 1.27
N ALA A 50 11.42 19.49 1.77
CA ALA A 50 10.55 20.65 1.60
C ALA A 50 10.34 21.02 0.12
N HIS A 51 11.41 20.98 -0.70
CA HIS A 51 11.30 21.23 -2.13
C HIS A 51 10.45 20.17 -2.83
N ARG A 52 10.56 18.90 -2.41
CA ARG A 52 9.76 17.78 -2.94
C ARG A 52 8.27 18.00 -2.71
N TRP A 53 7.87 18.47 -1.52
CA TRP A 53 6.48 18.74 -1.19
C TRP A 53 5.90 19.95 -1.92
N ILE A 54 6.69 21.03 -2.08
CA ILE A 54 6.28 22.19 -2.88
C ILE A 54 6.01 21.77 -4.33
N LEU A 55 6.91 20.96 -4.91
CA LEU A 55 6.70 20.48 -6.27
C LEU A 55 5.51 19.53 -6.37
N ALA A 56 5.31 18.62 -5.40
CA ALA A 56 4.13 17.76 -5.37
C ALA A 56 2.84 18.59 -5.42
N GLY A 57 2.79 19.71 -4.69
CA GLY A 57 1.71 20.69 -4.77
C GLY A 57 1.56 21.31 -6.16
N ALA A 58 2.66 21.75 -6.77
CA ALA A 58 2.65 22.34 -8.11
C ALA A 58 2.21 21.34 -9.20
N VAL A 59 2.69 20.10 -9.17
CA VAL A 59 2.31 19.01 -10.09
C VAL A 59 0.83 18.71 -9.97
N THR A 60 0.30 18.67 -8.75
CA THR A 60 -1.13 18.48 -8.50
C THR A 60 -1.95 19.65 -9.04
N ALA A 61 -1.52 20.89 -8.80
CA ALA A 61 -2.21 22.09 -9.29
C ALA A 61 -2.23 22.16 -10.83
N VAL A 62 -1.09 21.89 -11.47
CA VAL A 62 -0.97 21.82 -12.93
C VAL A 62 -1.86 20.71 -13.49
N GLY A 63 -1.81 19.51 -12.91
CA GLY A 63 -2.69 18.40 -13.28
C GLY A 63 -4.17 18.77 -13.20
N ALA A 64 -4.59 19.43 -12.12
CA ALA A 64 -5.96 19.91 -11.95
C ALA A 64 -6.37 20.95 -13.02
N VAL A 65 -5.50 21.91 -13.34
CA VAL A 65 -5.75 22.90 -14.40
C VAL A 65 -5.89 22.23 -15.76
N PHE A 66 -5.06 21.25 -16.08
CA PHE A 66 -5.15 20.50 -17.34
C PHE A 66 -6.42 19.64 -17.40
N ILE A 67 -6.79 18.97 -16.30
CA ILE A 67 -8.05 18.23 -16.20
C ILE A 67 -9.24 19.16 -16.42
N TRP A 68 -9.23 20.35 -15.82
CA TRP A 68 -10.27 21.35 -16.01
C TRP A 68 -10.36 21.81 -17.48
N ARG A 69 -9.23 22.17 -18.09
CA ARG A 69 -9.18 22.64 -19.47
C ARG A 69 -9.60 21.57 -20.48
N LYS A 70 -9.29 20.30 -20.19
CA LYS A 70 -9.63 19.15 -21.05
C LYS A 70 -10.83 18.36 -20.52
N TRP A 71 -11.65 18.96 -19.66
CA TRP A 71 -12.75 18.27 -18.99
C TRP A 71 -13.76 17.68 -19.98
N HIS A 72 -13.93 18.27 -21.17
CA HIS A 72 -14.87 17.75 -22.17
C HIS A 72 -14.40 16.46 -22.86
N SER A 73 -13.10 16.13 -22.80
CA SER A 73 -12.61 14.90 -23.41
C SER A 73 -12.84 13.68 -22.52
N VAL A 74 -13.10 12.54 -23.16
CA VAL A 74 -13.26 11.25 -22.47
C VAL A 74 -11.93 10.72 -21.93
N TRP A 75 -10.85 10.84 -22.70
CA TRP A 75 -9.57 10.15 -22.43
C TRP A 75 -8.51 11.03 -21.78
N TRP A 76 -8.52 12.35 -22.04
CA TRP A 76 -7.49 13.23 -21.49
C TRP A 76 -7.50 13.32 -19.96
N PRO A 77 -8.64 13.48 -19.26
CA PRO A 77 -8.62 13.60 -17.81
C PRO A 77 -8.05 12.38 -17.08
N PRO A 78 -8.41 11.12 -17.44
CA PRO A 78 -7.73 9.94 -16.91
C PRO A 78 -6.22 9.90 -17.17
N LEU A 79 -5.79 10.25 -18.39
CA LEU A 79 -4.36 10.23 -18.74
C LEU A 79 -3.57 11.26 -17.94
N ILE A 80 -4.10 12.48 -17.79
CA ILE A 80 -3.48 13.54 -16.99
C ILE A 80 -3.42 13.13 -15.51
N LEU A 81 -4.49 12.51 -14.99
CA LEU A 81 -4.52 12.01 -13.62
C LEU A 81 -3.45 10.93 -13.40
N ILE A 82 -3.35 9.95 -14.30
CA ILE A 82 -2.30 8.91 -14.24
C ILE A 82 -0.91 9.54 -14.27
N GLY A 83 -0.65 10.48 -15.18
CA GLY A 83 0.64 11.17 -15.27
C GLY A 83 0.97 11.96 -13.99
N THR A 84 -0.01 12.65 -13.42
CA THR A 84 0.11 13.38 -12.15
C THR A 84 0.47 12.43 -11.00
N LEU A 85 -0.20 11.28 -10.92
CA LEU A 85 0.06 10.27 -9.89
C LEU A 85 1.44 9.63 -10.04
N LEU A 86 1.85 9.29 -11.26
CA LEU A 86 3.19 8.78 -11.51
C LEU A 86 4.26 9.79 -11.09
N GLY A 87 4.06 11.08 -11.38
CA GLY A 87 4.92 12.15 -10.89
C GLY A 87 5.00 12.21 -9.37
N LEU A 88 3.86 12.12 -8.68
CA LEU A 88 3.81 12.11 -7.22
C LEU A 88 4.49 10.87 -6.62
N VAL A 89 4.32 9.69 -7.23
CA VAL A 89 4.98 8.45 -6.83
C VAL A 89 6.50 8.57 -6.94
N VAL A 90 7.01 9.12 -8.04
CA VAL A 90 8.45 9.34 -8.23
C VAL A 90 9.00 10.32 -7.20
N LEU A 91 8.30 11.42 -6.95
CA LEU A 91 8.69 12.39 -5.91
C LEU A 91 8.73 11.74 -4.53
N TYR A 92 7.74 10.90 -4.23
CA TYR A 92 7.64 10.24 -2.95
C TYR A 92 8.74 9.20 -2.75
N LEU A 93 8.99 8.35 -3.74
CA LEU A 93 10.06 7.35 -3.72
C LEU A 93 11.46 7.98 -3.66
N SER A 94 11.61 9.21 -4.14
CA SER A 94 12.86 9.96 -4.01
C SER A 94 13.06 10.55 -2.60
N SER A 95 12.03 10.56 -1.75
CA SER A 95 12.13 11.08 -0.39
C SER A 95 12.74 10.06 0.58
N SER A 96 13.80 10.48 1.26
CA SER A 96 14.44 9.73 2.35
C SER A 96 13.54 9.56 3.57
N ALA A 97 12.46 10.35 3.67
CA ALA A 97 11.50 10.26 4.76
C ALA A 97 10.37 9.24 4.51
N SER A 98 10.37 8.56 3.36
CA SER A 98 9.35 7.58 3.02
C SER A 98 9.69 6.19 3.56
N ASN A 99 8.71 5.51 4.16
CA ASN A 99 8.84 4.10 4.48
C ASN A 99 8.23 3.27 3.35
N THR A 100 9.08 2.58 2.59
CA THR A 100 8.70 1.83 1.39
C THR A 100 7.65 0.76 1.66
N LEU A 101 7.71 0.09 2.82
CA LEU A 101 6.75 -0.98 3.16
C LEU A 101 5.33 -0.43 3.31
N PHE A 102 5.16 0.67 4.05
CA PHE A 102 3.86 1.31 4.19
C PHE A 102 3.40 1.94 2.87
N PHE A 103 4.32 2.54 2.13
CA PHE A 103 4.03 3.13 0.82
C PHE A 103 3.44 2.10 -0.15
N GLU A 104 4.09 0.94 -0.32
CA GLU A 104 3.60 -0.14 -1.19
C GLU A 104 2.19 -0.61 -0.80
N GLY A 105 1.96 -0.79 0.51
CA GLY A 105 0.65 -1.18 1.04
C GLY A 105 -0.44 -0.17 0.64
N PHE A 106 -0.16 1.12 0.80
CA PHE A 106 -1.11 2.17 0.40
C PHE A 106 -1.26 2.32 -1.10
N MET A 107 -0.20 2.10 -1.88
CA MET A 107 -0.25 2.15 -3.35
C MET A 107 -1.23 1.11 -3.91
N GLY A 108 -1.30 -0.09 -3.32
CA GLY A 108 -2.29 -1.09 -3.68
C GLY A 108 -3.74 -0.58 -3.55
N SER A 109 -4.06 0.02 -2.40
CA SER A 109 -5.38 0.65 -2.17
C SER A 109 -5.64 1.82 -3.11
N LEU A 110 -4.62 2.63 -3.37
CA LEU A 110 -4.67 3.77 -4.28
C LEU A 110 -5.04 3.33 -5.70
N PHE A 111 -4.35 2.31 -6.23
CA PHE A 111 -4.66 1.75 -7.55
C PHE A 111 -6.07 1.19 -7.64
N GLY A 112 -6.52 0.47 -6.60
CA GLY A 112 -7.90 -0.03 -6.51
C GLY A 112 -8.93 1.12 -6.58
N TYR A 113 -8.72 2.18 -5.79
CA TYR A 113 -9.58 3.36 -5.82
C TYR A 113 -9.57 4.06 -7.19
N PHE A 114 -8.40 4.22 -7.81
CA PHE A 114 -8.30 4.82 -9.14
C PHE A 114 -8.98 4.00 -10.22
N PHE A 115 -8.87 2.68 -10.15
CA PHE A 115 -9.53 1.79 -11.09
C PHE A 115 -11.06 1.96 -11.01
N VAL A 116 -11.62 1.95 -9.81
CA VAL A 116 -13.07 2.18 -9.61
C VAL A 116 -13.47 3.59 -10.07
N SER A 117 -12.64 4.60 -9.78
CA SER A 117 -12.86 5.99 -10.22
C SER A 117 -12.84 6.12 -11.75
N LEU A 118 -11.95 5.38 -12.43
CA LEU A 118 -11.87 5.33 -13.89
C LEU A 118 -13.11 4.67 -14.50
N LEU A 119 -13.55 3.54 -13.94
CA LEU A 119 -14.79 2.90 -14.38
C LEU A 119 -16.00 3.83 -14.18
N CYS A 120 -16.04 4.53 -13.05
CA CYS A 120 -17.07 5.52 -12.78
C CYS A 120 -17.03 6.68 -13.78
N TRP A 121 -15.84 7.19 -14.10
CA TRP A 121 -15.64 8.23 -15.12
C TRP A 121 -16.16 7.78 -16.49
N LEU A 122 -15.78 6.58 -16.94
CA LEU A 122 -16.24 6.00 -18.20
C LEU A 122 -17.76 5.80 -18.19
N PHE A 123 -18.33 5.34 -17.08
CA PHE A 123 -19.77 5.23 -16.91
C PHE A 123 -20.46 6.59 -17.09
N VAL A 124 -19.99 7.63 -16.40
CA VAL A 124 -20.56 8.99 -16.49
C VAL A 124 -20.40 9.60 -17.88
N ARG A 125 -19.29 9.35 -18.57
CA ARG A 125 -18.96 10.01 -19.85
C ARG A 125 -19.43 9.29 -21.08
N VAL A 126 -19.45 7.96 -21.06
CA VAL A 126 -19.72 7.13 -22.24
C VAL A 126 -21.09 6.48 -22.14
N ILE A 127 -21.42 5.91 -20.98
CA ILE A 127 -22.64 5.11 -20.81
C ILE A 127 -23.84 6.03 -20.52
N LEU A 128 -23.70 6.92 -19.53
CA LEU A 128 -24.79 7.76 -19.04
C LEU A 128 -25.45 8.65 -20.12
N PRO A 129 -24.70 9.27 -21.06
CA PRO A 129 -25.31 10.08 -22.12
C PRO A 129 -26.10 9.25 -23.14
N ARG A 130 -25.78 7.96 -23.29
CA ARG A 130 -26.46 7.03 -24.22
C ARG A 130 -27.78 6.49 -23.66
N ILE A 131 -27.98 6.58 -22.36
CA ILE A 131 -29.23 6.20 -21.70
C ILE A 131 -30.24 7.31 -21.94
N GLN A 132 -31.26 7.06 -22.77
CA GLN A 132 -32.27 8.05 -23.15
C GLN A 132 -33.69 7.69 -22.70
N GLN A 133 -33.93 6.44 -22.29
CA GLN A 133 -35.28 5.93 -22.06
C GLN A 133 -35.73 6.04 -20.59
N LYS A 134 -37.02 6.34 -20.35
CA LYS A 134 -37.60 6.48 -18.99
C LYS A 134 -37.47 5.20 -18.15
N TYR A 135 -37.68 4.03 -18.75
CA TYR A 135 -37.64 2.76 -18.02
C TYR A 135 -36.23 2.39 -17.52
N GLN A 136 -35.17 3.01 -18.06
CA GLN A 136 -33.78 2.81 -17.64
C GLN A 136 -33.38 3.70 -16.44
N ALA A 137 -34.20 4.70 -16.09
CA ALA A 137 -33.93 5.64 -15.01
C ALA A 137 -33.56 4.96 -13.66
N PRO A 138 -34.29 3.95 -13.14
CA PRO A 138 -33.93 3.34 -11.86
C PRO A 138 -32.57 2.61 -11.89
N TRP A 139 -32.18 2.03 -13.04
CA TRP A 139 -30.85 1.41 -13.18
C TRP A 139 -29.72 2.43 -13.12
N VAL A 140 -29.91 3.63 -13.70
CA VAL A 140 -28.95 4.73 -13.56
C VAL A 140 -28.69 5.03 -12.08
N LEU A 141 -29.76 5.16 -11.29
CA LEU A 141 -29.63 5.45 -9.87
C LEU A 141 -28.90 4.33 -9.14
N ILE A 142 -29.29 3.08 -9.35
CA ILE A 142 -28.64 1.90 -8.73
C ILE A 142 -27.14 1.86 -9.06
N LEU A 143 -26.77 1.98 -10.33
CA LEU A 143 -25.36 1.93 -10.75
C LEU A 143 -24.55 3.08 -10.14
N THR A 144 -25.10 4.29 -10.10
CA THR A 144 -24.41 5.41 -9.45
C THR A 144 -24.26 5.25 -7.94
N VAL A 145 -25.23 4.64 -7.26
CA VAL A 145 -25.13 4.27 -5.84
C VAL A 145 -24.03 3.23 -5.65
N VAL A 146 -23.96 2.20 -6.50
CA VAL A 146 -22.92 1.16 -6.42
C VAL A 146 -21.53 1.75 -6.61
N PHE A 147 -21.31 2.59 -7.63
CA PHE A 147 -20.03 3.27 -7.82
C PHE A 147 -19.68 4.19 -6.65
N SER A 148 -20.64 5.00 -6.19
CA SER A 148 -20.45 5.90 -5.05
C SER A 148 -20.09 5.15 -3.78
N ALA A 149 -20.81 4.07 -3.47
CA ALA A 149 -20.57 3.21 -2.32
C ALA A 149 -19.21 2.51 -2.42
N GLY A 150 -18.86 1.96 -3.58
CA GLY A 150 -17.57 1.32 -3.81
C GLY A 150 -16.40 2.28 -3.61
N MET A 151 -16.50 3.50 -4.15
CA MET A 151 -15.53 4.57 -3.91
C MET A 151 -15.48 4.97 -2.43
N PHE A 152 -16.63 5.11 -1.77
CA PHE A 152 -16.72 5.47 -0.35
C PHE A 152 -16.03 4.43 0.55
N PHE A 153 -16.37 3.16 0.40
CA PHE A 153 -15.77 2.09 1.21
C PHE A 153 -14.27 1.94 0.92
N GLY A 154 -13.85 2.09 -0.34
CA GLY A 154 -12.43 2.09 -0.69
C GLY A 154 -11.66 3.24 -0.01
N ALA A 155 -12.19 4.46 -0.09
CA ALA A 155 -11.58 5.63 0.56
C ALA A 155 -11.60 5.53 2.09
N LEU A 156 -12.70 5.02 2.67
CA LEU A 156 -12.85 4.84 4.12
C LEU A 156 -11.88 3.78 4.64
N ALA A 157 -11.78 2.63 3.99
CA ALA A 157 -10.84 1.57 4.37
C ALA A 157 -9.39 2.08 4.29
N TRP A 158 -9.06 2.82 3.24
CA TRP A 158 -7.76 3.44 3.07
C TRP A 158 -7.45 4.48 4.18
N TRP A 159 -8.41 5.34 4.52
CA TRP A 159 -8.28 6.29 5.62
C TRP A 159 -8.12 5.60 6.98
N LEU A 160 -8.92 4.56 7.26
CA LEU A 160 -8.85 3.81 8.51
C LEU A 160 -7.51 3.08 8.67
N ALA A 161 -6.98 2.47 7.60
CA ALA A 161 -5.65 1.86 7.60
C ALA A 161 -4.55 2.89 7.96
N ALA A 162 -4.66 4.12 7.42
CA ALA A 162 -3.76 5.20 7.78
C ALA A 162 -3.91 5.69 9.23
N VAL A 163 -5.14 5.76 9.74
CA VAL A 163 -5.39 6.10 11.14
C VAL A 163 -4.81 5.04 12.07
N GLU A 164 -4.89 3.76 11.70
CA GLU A 164 -4.31 2.66 12.49
C GLU A 164 -2.80 2.83 12.66
N ILE A 165 -2.08 3.09 11.57
CA ILE A 165 -0.62 3.27 11.58
C ILE A 165 -0.19 4.48 12.44
N ASN A 166 -1.01 5.54 12.48
CA ASN A 166 -0.73 6.70 13.33
C ASN A 166 -0.67 6.38 14.83
N VAL A 167 -1.25 5.25 15.25
CA VAL A 167 -1.28 4.85 16.65
C VAL A 167 -0.14 3.88 17.01
N TYR A 168 0.57 3.30 16.03
CA TYR A 168 1.64 2.33 16.29
C TYR A 168 2.75 2.82 17.23
N PRO A 169 3.19 4.10 17.22
CA PRO A 169 4.17 4.57 18.21
C PRO A 169 3.68 4.49 19.67
N LYS A 170 2.38 4.29 19.90
CA LYS A 170 1.77 4.13 21.23
C LYS A 170 1.59 2.66 21.61
N ASN A 171 2.05 1.71 20.79
CA ASN A 171 2.01 0.30 21.14
C ASN A 171 2.88 0.03 22.37
N PRO A 172 2.49 -0.94 23.21
CA PRO A 172 3.25 -1.30 24.39
C PRO A 172 4.63 -1.85 23.99
N VAL A 173 5.64 -1.45 24.75
CA VAL A 173 7.01 -1.93 24.64
C VAL A 173 7.22 -2.97 25.72
N ILE A 174 7.66 -4.16 25.33
CA ILE A 174 7.81 -5.32 26.17
C ILE A 174 9.29 -5.66 26.25
N ARG A 175 9.82 -5.68 27.48
CA ARG A 175 11.22 -5.99 27.80
C ARG A 175 11.35 -7.22 28.69
N THR A 176 10.27 -7.68 29.30
CA THR A 176 10.26 -8.82 30.24
C THR A 176 9.18 -9.85 29.91
N GLY A 177 9.36 -11.08 30.39
CA GLY A 177 8.39 -12.15 30.19
C GLY A 177 7.06 -11.89 30.90
N ALA A 178 7.10 -11.22 32.06
CA ALA A 178 5.91 -10.86 32.83
C ALA A 178 5.04 -9.82 32.09
N GLU A 179 5.66 -8.82 31.47
CA GLU A 179 4.97 -7.84 30.62
C GLU A 179 4.31 -8.50 29.41
N LEU A 180 4.99 -9.46 28.77
CA LEU A 180 4.45 -10.19 27.63
C LEU A 180 3.19 -10.98 27.99
N ALA A 181 3.22 -11.67 29.13
CA ALA A 181 2.06 -12.41 29.64
C ALA A 181 0.89 -11.48 29.98
N ALA A 182 1.16 -10.33 30.58
CA ALA A 182 0.14 -9.33 30.91
C ALA A 182 -0.52 -8.77 29.64
N GLU A 183 0.25 -8.43 28.60
CA GLU A 183 -0.33 -7.94 27.35
C GLU A 183 -1.06 -9.02 26.57
N TYR A 184 -0.66 -10.28 26.65
CA TYR A 184 -1.44 -11.37 26.05
C TYR A 184 -2.85 -11.46 26.65
N GLU A 185 -2.98 -11.43 27.98
CA GLU A 185 -4.28 -11.52 28.65
C GLU A 185 -5.18 -10.31 28.31
N LYS A 186 -4.58 -9.13 28.15
CA LYS A 186 -5.30 -7.94 27.69
C LYS A 186 -5.72 -8.06 26.22
N ALA A 187 -4.81 -8.52 25.35
CA ALA A 187 -5.06 -8.68 23.91
C ALA A 187 -6.19 -9.67 23.62
N LYS A 188 -6.29 -10.74 24.42
CA LYS A 188 -7.34 -11.76 24.29
C LYS A 188 -8.76 -11.20 24.38
N ASN A 189 -8.95 -10.13 25.15
CA ASN A 189 -10.26 -9.52 25.39
C ASN A 189 -10.54 -8.31 24.47
N LEU A 190 -9.56 -7.85 23.69
CA LEU A 190 -9.67 -6.67 22.84
C LEU A 190 -9.80 -7.06 21.37
N LEU A 191 -10.98 -6.79 20.79
CA LEU A 191 -11.16 -6.82 19.34
C LEU A 191 -10.25 -5.75 18.71
N GLY A 192 -9.32 -6.20 17.86
CA GLY A 192 -8.42 -5.31 17.10
C GLY A 192 -7.17 -4.86 17.87
N TYR A 193 -6.58 -5.76 18.68
CA TYR A 193 -5.25 -5.53 19.26
C TYR A 193 -4.21 -5.17 18.19
N ARG A 194 -3.39 -4.15 18.44
CA ARG A 194 -2.55 -3.46 17.42
C ARG A 194 -1.11 -3.95 17.39
N GLY A 195 -0.87 -5.07 18.07
CA GLY A 195 0.44 -5.63 18.32
C GLY A 195 1.18 -4.91 19.45
N LEU A 196 2.38 -5.42 19.72
CA LEU A 196 3.34 -4.93 20.71
C LEU A 196 4.72 -4.83 20.07
N PHE A 197 5.62 -4.10 20.72
CA PHE A 197 7.04 -4.10 20.40
C PHE A 197 7.80 -4.90 21.45
N LEU A 198 8.35 -6.03 21.05
CA LEU A 198 9.18 -6.88 21.88
C LEU A 198 10.64 -6.51 21.64
N VAL A 199 11.34 -6.11 22.69
CA VAL A 199 12.76 -5.73 22.63
C VAL A 199 13.58 -6.83 23.27
N GLY A 200 14.60 -7.32 22.57
CA GLY A 200 15.46 -8.38 23.08
C GLY A 200 16.64 -8.66 22.18
N ARG A 201 17.26 -9.82 22.39
CA ARG A 201 18.38 -10.31 21.57
C ARG A 201 18.01 -11.63 20.92
N ILE A 202 18.43 -11.84 19.69
CA ILE A 202 18.25 -13.13 19.02
C ILE A 202 19.03 -14.19 19.79
N ALA A 203 18.34 -15.22 20.25
CA ALA A 203 18.94 -16.38 20.89
C ALA A 203 19.20 -17.48 19.86
N ASP A 204 20.08 -18.42 20.19
CA ASP A 204 20.38 -19.56 19.33
C ASP A 204 19.11 -20.35 19.01
N SER A 205 18.74 -20.39 17.74
CA SER A 205 17.78 -21.38 17.28
C SER A 205 18.50 -22.72 17.26
N LYS A 206 18.46 -23.47 18.37
CA LYS A 206 18.83 -24.89 18.38
C LYS A 206 18.13 -25.57 17.20
N ARG A 207 18.87 -25.82 16.11
CA ARG A 207 18.51 -26.47 14.82
C ARG A 207 18.84 -25.59 13.60
N VAL A 208 20.12 -25.39 13.33
CA VAL A 208 20.57 -25.49 11.93
C VAL A 208 20.51 -26.98 11.58
N PRO A 209 19.74 -27.42 10.56
CA PRO A 209 19.84 -28.79 10.09
C PRO A 209 21.29 -29.03 9.63
N VAL A 210 21.94 -29.99 10.28
CA VAL A 210 23.37 -30.35 10.19
C VAL A 210 23.86 -30.57 8.74
N ALA A 211 22.96 -30.79 7.78
CA ALA A 211 23.29 -30.98 6.38
C ALA A 211 23.95 -29.77 5.67
N GLU A 212 23.79 -28.54 6.18
CA GLU A 212 24.49 -27.35 5.62
C GLU A 212 25.70 -26.89 6.45
N ALA A 213 25.74 -27.23 7.74
CA ALA A 213 26.86 -26.90 8.63
C ALA A 213 28.14 -27.71 8.30
N GLU A 214 27.99 -28.90 7.71
CA GLU A 214 29.13 -29.77 7.35
C GLU A 214 29.96 -29.28 6.15
N ARG A 215 29.57 -28.21 5.43
CA ARG A 215 30.34 -27.67 4.31
C ARG A 215 31.44 -26.67 4.68
N GLY A 216 31.76 -26.50 5.97
CA GLY A 216 32.91 -25.68 6.41
C GLY A 216 32.79 -24.18 6.09
N SER A 217 31.59 -23.70 5.75
CA SER A 217 31.32 -22.28 5.60
C SER A 217 31.05 -21.68 6.97
N GLY A 218 31.62 -20.52 7.31
CA GLY A 218 31.36 -19.74 8.53
C GLY A 218 29.94 -19.19 8.65
N LEU A 219 28.94 -20.02 8.31
CA LEU A 219 27.51 -19.76 8.35
C LEU A 219 26.87 -20.16 9.70
N SER A 220 27.64 -20.77 10.62
CA SER A 220 27.16 -21.27 11.92
C SER A 220 26.56 -20.19 12.83
N ASP A 221 26.96 -18.93 12.63
CA ASP A 221 26.60 -17.83 13.54
C ASP A 221 25.34 -17.07 13.07
N TYR A 222 24.83 -17.37 11.86
CA TYR A 222 23.65 -16.69 11.31
C TYR A 222 22.37 -17.47 11.64
N VAL A 223 21.41 -16.76 12.22
CA VAL A 223 20.07 -17.28 12.56
C VAL A 223 19.10 -17.12 11.40
N ALA A 224 19.26 -16.07 10.60
CA ALA A 224 18.51 -15.87 9.36
C ALA A 224 19.31 -15.00 8.40
N TYR A 225 19.09 -15.18 7.10
CA TYR A 225 19.71 -14.35 6.08
C TYR A 225 18.92 -14.33 4.78
N TYR A 226 19.12 -13.26 4.02
CA TYR A 226 18.64 -13.16 2.64
C TYR A 226 19.61 -12.31 1.82
N GLU A 227 19.68 -12.57 0.52
CA GLU A 227 20.47 -11.74 -0.41
C GLU A 227 19.61 -10.62 -1.00
N ALA A 228 20.03 -9.36 -0.82
CA ALA A 228 19.36 -8.22 -1.44
C ALA A 228 19.73 -8.12 -2.93
N ARG A 229 18.73 -8.35 -3.78
CA ARG A 229 18.93 -8.35 -5.23
C ARG A 229 18.65 -7.00 -5.87
N PRO A 230 19.48 -6.56 -6.83
CA PRO A 230 19.04 -5.56 -7.80
C PRO A 230 17.91 -6.14 -8.68
N PHE A 231 16.95 -5.28 -9.06
CA PHE A 231 15.79 -5.65 -9.90
C PHE A 231 16.21 -6.45 -11.16
N GLY A 232 15.58 -7.60 -11.41
CA GLY A 232 15.64 -8.31 -12.70
C GLY A 232 16.40 -9.65 -12.75
N ILE A 233 16.95 -10.15 -11.65
CA ILE A 233 17.68 -11.43 -11.61
C ILE A 233 16.76 -12.59 -11.15
N SER A 234 16.69 -13.67 -11.95
CA SER A 234 15.88 -14.89 -11.75
C SER A 234 16.04 -15.53 -10.36
N SER A 235 14.95 -16.03 -9.76
CA SER A 235 14.82 -16.56 -8.39
C SER A 235 15.80 -17.67 -8.02
N ASP A 236 16.29 -18.44 -8.99
CA ASP A 236 16.79 -19.79 -8.75
C ASP A 236 18.19 -19.87 -8.09
N LEU A 237 18.83 -18.73 -7.84
CA LEU A 237 20.18 -18.63 -7.22
C LEU A 237 20.23 -17.84 -5.90
N ALA A 238 19.09 -17.52 -5.27
CA ALA A 238 19.10 -16.68 -4.04
C ALA A 238 19.31 -17.55 -2.83
N HIS A 239 20.33 -17.21 -2.05
CA HIS A 239 20.50 -17.75 -0.72
C HIS A 239 19.51 -17.04 0.22
N LEU A 240 18.49 -17.79 0.66
CA LEU A 240 17.45 -17.32 1.57
C LEU A 240 17.23 -18.37 2.67
N TYR A 241 17.41 -17.97 3.92
CA TYR A 241 17.06 -18.77 5.07
C TYR A 241 16.28 -17.91 6.07
N LEU A 242 14.98 -18.19 6.18
CA LEU A 242 14.07 -17.57 7.13
C LEU A 242 13.44 -18.67 7.98
N PRO A 243 13.83 -18.84 9.26
CA PRO A 243 13.25 -19.84 10.12
C PRO A 243 11.78 -19.56 10.41
N LEU A 244 11.01 -20.63 10.62
CA LEU A 244 9.59 -20.56 10.98
C LEU A 244 9.36 -19.95 12.35
N PHE A 245 10.37 -20.00 13.23
CA PHE A 245 10.35 -19.41 14.56
C PHE A 245 11.74 -18.90 14.92
N TYR A 246 11.79 -17.79 15.64
CA TYR A 246 12.97 -17.21 16.26
C TYR A 246 12.84 -17.35 17.77
N THR A 247 13.94 -17.59 18.45
CA THR A 247 14.00 -17.45 19.91
C THR A 247 14.57 -16.07 20.21
N VAL A 248 13.89 -15.29 21.05
CA VAL A 248 14.37 -13.99 21.52
C VAL A 248 14.55 -14.03 23.02
N THR A 249 15.74 -13.67 23.50
CA THR A 249 16.04 -13.49 24.92
C THR A 249 15.73 -12.05 25.32
N LEU A 250 14.87 -11.90 26.32
CA LEU A 250 14.45 -10.61 26.88
C LEU A 250 15.45 -10.09 27.93
N GLU A 251 15.25 -8.87 28.42
CA GLU A 251 16.18 -8.23 29.37
C GLU A 251 16.28 -8.97 30.71
N ASP A 252 15.20 -9.62 31.13
CA ASP A 252 15.13 -10.47 32.32
C ASP A 252 15.69 -11.89 32.11
N GLY A 253 16.23 -12.17 30.92
CA GLY A 253 16.75 -13.47 30.53
C GLY A 253 15.68 -14.48 30.08
N THR A 254 14.40 -14.08 30.06
CA THR A 254 13.32 -14.96 29.59
C THR A 254 13.48 -15.21 28.09
N GLU A 255 13.43 -16.49 27.69
CA GLU A 255 13.34 -16.86 26.28
C GLU A 255 11.88 -16.88 25.83
N CYS A 256 11.60 -16.23 24.70
CA CYS A 256 10.29 -16.21 24.09
C CYS A 256 10.36 -16.66 22.63
N SER A 257 9.30 -17.36 22.19
CA SER A 257 9.17 -17.83 20.82
C SER A 257 8.49 -16.78 19.97
N VAL A 258 9.12 -16.40 18.86
CA VAL A 258 8.62 -15.42 17.91
C VAL A 258 8.37 -16.11 16.59
N ALA A 259 7.18 -15.98 16.03
CA ALA A 259 6.87 -16.52 14.71
C ALA A 259 7.79 -15.93 13.64
N GLY A 260 8.16 -16.77 12.70
CA GLY A 260 9.03 -16.41 11.59
C GLY A 260 8.44 -15.30 10.73
N ILE A 261 9.30 -14.54 10.05
CA ILE A 261 8.86 -13.66 8.98
C ILE A 261 8.58 -14.48 7.72
N ARG A 262 7.50 -14.14 7.02
CA ARG A 262 7.06 -14.82 5.80
C ARG A 262 7.70 -14.25 4.54
N THR A 263 8.16 -13.01 4.61
CA THR A 263 8.77 -12.31 3.46
C THR A 263 9.93 -11.45 3.92
N VAL A 264 10.92 -11.27 3.03
CA VAL A 264 12.07 -10.38 3.24
C VAL A 264 11.66 -8.94 3.57
N ARG A 265 10.47 -8.50 3.13
CA ARG A 265 9.96 -7.15 3.43
C ARG A 265 9.76 -6.91 4.94
N GLN A 266 9.60 -7.98 5.71
CA GLN A 266 9.42 -7.90 7.16
C GLN A 266 10.75 -7.82 7.93
N ALA A 267 11.89 -7.98 7.24
CA ALA A 267 13.22 -7.78 7.77
C ALA A 267 13.63 -6.31 7.64
N VAL A 268 13.67 -5.58 8.76
CA VAL A 268 13.92 -4.14 8.77
C VAL A 268 15.35 -3.86 9.23
N ASN A 269 16.13 -3.14 8.42
CA ASN A 269 17.50 -2.71 8.73
C ASN A 269 18.49 -3.83 9.09
N TRP A 270 18.25 -5.06 8.63
CA TRP A 270 19.20 -6.16 8.84
C TRP A 270 20.55 -5.81 8.22
N GLN A 271 21.61 -6.00 9.00
CA GLN A 271 22.95 -5.59 8.61
C GLN A 271 23.44 -6.42 7.42
N GLU A 272 24.17 -5.75 6.53
CA GLU A 272 24.94 -6.46 5.50
C GLU A 272 26.09 -7.22 6.18
N GLY A 273 26.20 -8.50 5.87
CA GLY A 273 27.23 -9.36 6.40
C GLY A 273 27.02 -10.80 5.96
N GLY A 274 28.10 -11.53 5.70
CA GLY A 274 28.01 -12.87 5.14
C GLY A 274 29.12 -13.20 4.16
N PRO A 275 29.21 -14.47 3.75
CA PRO A 275 30.09 -14.88 2.66
C PRO A 275 29.57 -14.42 1.29
N TYR A 276 28.28 -14.08 1.17
CA TYR A 276 27.66 -13.66 -0.09
C TYR A 276 27.55 -12.13 -0.20
N VAL A 277 27.69 -11.62 -1.42
CA VAL A 277 27.59 -10.19 -1.73
C VAL A 277 26.17 -9.70 -1.44
N ARG A 278 26.02 -8.58 -0.72
CA ARG A 278 24.71 -8.00 -0.32
C ARG A 278 23.81 -8.96 0.46
N MET A 279 24.42 -9.89 1.19
CA MET A 279 23.70 -10.71 2.17
C MET A 279 23.35 -9.84 3.37
N HIS A 280 22.08 -9.79 3.71
CA HIS A 280 21.57 -9.22 4.94
C HIS A 280 21.25 -10.34 5.92
N CYS A 281 21.67 -10.21 7.17
CA CYS A 281 21.60 -11.31 8.13
C CYS A 281 21.25 -10.86 9.56
N LEU A 282 20.71 -11.80 10.33
CA LEU A 282 20.66 -11.76 11.79
C LEU A 282 21.58 -12.84 12.36
N ARG A 283 22.35 -12.47 13.38
CA ARG A 283 23.24 -13.36 14.12
C ARG A 283 22.74 -13.58 15.54
N GLN A 284 23.26 -14.61 16.17
CA GLN A 284 23.05 -14.82 17.60
C GLN A 284 23.58 -13.63 18.40
N GLY A 285 22.80 -13.18 19.38
CA GLY A 285 23.13 -12.06 20.26
C GLY A 285 22.78 -10.68 19.69
N ASP A 286 22.40 -10.59 18.41
CA ASP A 286 22.02 -9.33 17.78
C ASP A 286 20.80 -8.70 18.48
N PRO A 287 20.84 -7.39 18.75
CA PRO A 287 19.69 -6.68 19.28
C PRO A 287 18.60 -6.61 18.22
N VAL A 288 17.37 -6.93 18.61
CA VAL A 288 16.21 -6.89 17.73
C VAL A 288 14.99 -6.28 18.40
N VAL A 289 14.16 -5.67 17.56
CA VAL A 289 12.80 -5.24 17.89
C VAL A 289 11.83 -6.02 17.04
N VAL A 290 11.00 -6.84 17.68
CA VAL A 290 9.94 -7.61 17.02
C VAL A 290 8.64 -6.85 17.17
N TRP A 291 8.00 -6.54 16.06
CA TRP A 291 6.63 -6.03 16.04
C TRP A 291 5.68 -7.14 15.64
N GLY A 292 4.69 -7.43 16.48
CA GLY A 292 3.71 -8.45 16.20
C GLY A 292 2.63 -8.58 17.25
N ASP A 293 1.74 -9.54 17.08
CA ASP A 293 0.64 -9.80 18.02
C ASP A 293 1.09 -10.84 19.07
N PRO A 294 0.79 -10.61 20.36
CA PRO A 294 1.15 -11.53 21.44
C PRO A 294 0.50 -12.89 21.21
N GLY A 295 1.22 -13.92 21.62
CA GLY A 295 0.84 -15.31 21.45
C GLY A 295 1.18 -16.14 22.65
N GLN A 296 0.52 -17.29 22.72
CA GLN A 296 0.87 -18.37 23.63
C GLN A 296 1.11 -19.62 22.80
N THR A 297 2.23 -20.28 23.05
CA THR A 297 2.53 -21.61 22.56
C THR A 297 2.48 -22.59 23.71
N VAL A 298 1.88 -23.75 23.48
CA VAL A 298 1.82 -24.83 24.47
C VAL A 298 2.66 -25.98 23.93
N GLY A 299 3.69 -26.37 24.68
CA GLY A 299 4.52 -27.52 24.34
C GLY A 299 3.66 -28.79 24.31
N MET A 300 3.68 -29.52 23.19
CA MET A 300 2.88 -30.74 23.06
C MET A 300 3.34 -31.86 23.99
N ALA A 301 4.62 -31.89 24.38
CA ALA A 301 5.21 -32.95 25.18
C ALA A 301 5.10 -32.73 26.70
N ASP A 302 5.24 -31.48 27.15
CA ASP A 302 5.31 -31.11 28.57
C ASP A 302 4.14 -30.24 29.04
N GLY A 303 3.27 -29.81 28.12
CA GLY A 303 2.15 -28.93 28.41
C GLY A 303 2.57 -27.54 28.89
N LYS A 304 3.88 -27.21 28.85
CA LYS A 304 4.37 -25.92 29.34
C LYS A 304 3.93 -24.82 28.40
N LYS A 305 3.35 -23.79 28.99
CA LYS A 305 2.97 -22.56 28.30
C LYS A 305 4.21 -21.68 28.16
N SER A 306 4.61 -21.38 26.94
CA SER A 306 5.57 -20.33 26.64
C SER A 306 4.85 -19.16 25.98
N TRP A 307 5.18 -17.96 26.42
CA TRP A 307 4.67 -16.73 25.86
C TRP A 307 5.54 -16.30 24.68
N GLY A 308 4.94 -15.64 23.71
CA GLY A 308 5.62 -15.33 22.47
C GLY A 308 4.87 -14.33 21.60
N VAL A 309 5.28 -14.26 20.33
CA VAL A 309 4.65 -13.46 19.30
C VAL A 309 4.23 -14.41 18.18
N ASN A 310 2.92 -14.69 18.05
CA ASN A 310 2.43 -15.69 17.08
C ASN A 310 2.25 -15.12 15.66
N THR A 311 2.08 -13.79 15.56
CA THR A 311 1.91 -13.10 14.27
C THR A 311 2.95 -11.99 14.18
N THR A 312 4.09 -12.30 13.58
CA THR A 312 5.17 -11.33 13.38
C THR A 312 4.89 -10.46 12.16
N ARG A 313 4.82 -9.15 12.39
CA ARG A 313 4.67 -8.12 11.35
C ARG A 313 6.02 -7.70 10.81
N SER A 314 7.01 -7.47 11.69
CA SER A 314 8.39 -7.20 11.31
C SER A 314 9.38 -7.60 12.39
N ILE A 315 10.61 -7.89 11.99
CA ILE A 315 11.78 -8.03 12.87
C ILE A 315 12.80 -7.00 12.41
N ALA A 316 13.06 -6.02 13.26
CA ALA A 316 14.04 -4.98 13.01
C ALA A 316 15.34 -5.28 13.76
N TYR A 317 16.47 -5.04 13.09
CA TYR A 317 17.77 -5.03 13.74
C TYR A 317 17.98 -3.71 14.47
N GLY A 318 18.57 -3.77 15.67
CA GLY A 318 18.99 -2.60 16.44
C GLY A 318 18.13 -2.30 17.66
N SER A 319 18.25 -1.07 18.14
CA SER A 319 17.53 -0.57 19.32
C SER A 319 16.10 -0.14 19.00
N LEU A 320 15.29 0.04 20.04
CA LEU A 320 13.93 0.56 19.90
C LEU A 320 13.93 1.99 19.35
N GLU A 321 14.90 2.81 19.73
CA GLU A 321 15.08 4.18 19.27
C GLU A 321 15.37 4.20 17.76
N GLU A 322 16.34 3.39 17.30
CA GLU A 322 16.66 3.27 15.87
C GLU A 322 15.47 2.76 15.04
N PHE A 323 14.73 1.78 15.57
CA PHE A 323 13.51 1.31 14.92
C PHE A 323 12.42 2.39 14.86
N THR A 324 12.28 3.18 15.93
CA THR A 324 11.28 4.25 15.99
C THR A 324 11.61 5.36 15.00
N ASP A 325 12.86 5.82 14.99
CA ASP A 325 13.32 6.91 14.15
C ASP A 325 13.44 6.51 12.67
N GLY A 326 13.92 5.29 12.40
CA GLY A 326 14.16 4.78 11.05
C GLY A 326 12.93 4.15 10.38
N PHE A 327 11.99 3.58 11.14
CA PHE A 327 10.86 2.84 10.58
C PHE A 327 9.51 3.44 10.96
N LEU A 328 9.23 3.63 12.26
CA LEU A 328 7.89 4.05 12.73
C LEU A 328 7.57 5.50 12.38
N ILE A 329 8.47 6.45 12.65
CA ILE A 329 8.22 7.88 12.37
C ILE A 329 8.03 8.11 10.86
N PRO A 330 8.90 7.59 9.96
CA PRO A 330 8.67 7.61 8.51
C PRO A 330 7.34 6.94 8.11
N GLY A 331 7.00 5.81 8.74
CA GLY A 331 5.73 5.11 8.53
C GLY A 331 4.52 5.97 8.90
N VAL A 332 4.56 6.66 10.04
CA VAL A 332 3.52 7.58 10.49
C VAL A 332 3.41 8.78 9.56
N LYS A 333 4.53 9.37 9.12
CA LYS A 333 4.53 10.47 8.14
C LYS A 333 3.84 10.02 6.83
N THR A 334 4.22 8.84 6.35
CA THR A 334 3.60 8.19 5.18
C THR A 334 2.09 8.04 5.40
N ALA A 335 1.69 7.42 6.52
CA ALA A 335 0.30 7.19 6.84
C ALA A 335 -0.51 8.49 6.98
N ARG A 336 0.03 9.56 7.56
CA ARG A 336 -0.67 10.86 7.65
C ARG A 336 -0.96 11.44 6.27
N LEU A 337 0.00 11.36 5.35
CA LEU A 337 -0.20 11.85 3.99
C LEU A 337 -1.29 11.04 3.29
N PHE A 338 -1.15 9.72 3.25
CA PHE A 338 -2.11 8.83 2.61
C PHE A 338 -3.48 8.87 3.28
N GLY A 339 -3.53 9.06 4.60
CA GLY A 339 -4.75 9.28 5.35
C GLY A 339 -5.45 10.59 4.99
N ARG A 340 -4.72 11.69 4.82
CA ARG A 340 -5.29 12.95 4.33
C ARG A 340 -5.85 12.81 2.92
N LEU A 341 -5.15 12.09 2.04
CA LEU A 341 -5.63 11.81 0.68
C LEU A 341 -6.89 10.95 0.71
N GLY A 342 -6.88 9.83 1.45
CA GLY A 342 -8.04 8.97 1.63
C GLY A 342 -9.25 9.73 2.19
N PHE A 343 -9.04 10.57 3.21
CA PHE A 343 -10.08 11.44 3.75
C PHE A 343 -10.61 12.44 2.72
N GLY A 344 -9.72 13.07 1.92
CA GLY A 344 -10.09 13.97 0.83
C GLY A 344 -10.87 13.27 -0.30
N CYS A 345 -10.65 11.98 -0.50
CA CYS A 345 -11.37 11.16 -1.46
C CYS A 345 -12.80 10.77 -1.03
N ILE A 346 -13.12 10.86 0.27
CA ILE A 346 -14.46 10.57 0.79
C ILE A 346 -15.51 11.51 0.17
N PRO A 347 -15.41 12.85 0.22
CA PRO A 347 -16.43 13.72 -0.40
C PRO A 347 -16.52 13.54 -1.92
N LEU A 348 -15.44 13.13 -2.60
CA LEU A 348 -15.46 12.87 -4.04
C LEU A 348 -16.37 11.70 -4.43
N CYS A 349 -16.66 10.78 -3.50
CA CYS A 349 -17.57 9.67 -3.75
C CYS A 349 -19.03 10.13 -3.97
N LEU A 350 -19.37 11.38 -3.61
CA LEU A 350 -20.70 11.94 -3.82
C LEU A 350 -20.93 12.40 -5.27
N ILE A 351 -19.86 12.66 -6.04
CA ILE A 351 -19.96 13.19 -7.41
C ILE A 351 -20.78 12.25 -8.32
N PRO A 352 -20.51 10.94 -8.38
CA PRO A 352 -21.30 10.02 -9.21
C PRO A 352 -22.76 9.97 -8.80
N LEU A 353 -23.04 10.03 -7.49
CA LEU A 353 -24.39 10.00 -6.94
C LEU A 353 -25.18 11.25 -7.33
N LEU A 354 -24.58 12.45 -7.20
CA LEU A 354 -25.22 13.70 -7.59
C LEU A 354 -25.51 13.74 -9.09
N ILE A 355 -24.57 13.29 -9.92
CA ILE A 355 -24.76 13.18 -11.38
C ILE A 355 -25.87 12.16 -11.70
N GLY A 356 -25.88 11.02 -11.01
CA GLY A 356 -26.91 9.98 -11.12
C GLY A 356 -28.30 10.48 -10.77
N ILE A 357 -28.45 11.16 -9.64
CA ILE A 357 -29.73 11.75 -9.20
C ILE A 357 -30.21 12.79 -10.21
N ARG A 358 -29.32 13.67 -10.69
CA ARG A 358 -29.67 14.66 -11.72
C ARG A 358 -30.12 13.99 -13.01
N ARG A 359 -29.40 12.97 -13.48
CA ARG A 359 -29.75 12.22 -14.70
C ARG A 359 -31.04 11.43 -14.53
N TRP A 360 -31.26 10.81 -13.38
CA TRP A 360 -32.49 10.10 -13.05
C TRP A 360 -33.71 11.02 -13.08
N ARG A 361 -33.62 12.20 -12.46
CA ARG A 361 -34.69 13.21 -12.50
C ARG A 361 -34.95 13.69 -13.92
N TRP A 362 -33.89 13.91 -14.70
CA TRP A 362 -34.00 14.29 -16.12
C TRP A 362 -34.70 13.19 -16.93
N LEU A 363 -34.26 11.93 -16.83
CA LEU A 363 -34.86 10.80 -17.55
C LEU A 363 -36.33 10.63 -17.21
N LYS A 364 -36.74 10.81 -15.94
CA LYS A 364 -38.15 10.73 -15.55
C LYS A 364 -39.02 11.81 -16.20
N ARG A 365 -38.47 13.01 -16.45
CA ARG A 365 -39.21 14.15 -17.00
C ARG A 365 -39.17 14.18 -18.53
N GLU A 366 -38.00 13.94 -19.11
CA GLU A 366 -37.67 14.22 -20.51
C GLU A 366 -37.20 12.98 -21.29
N GLY A 367 -37.12 11.81 -20.65
CA GLY A 367 -36.70 10.59 -21.35
C GLY A 367 -37.73 10.10 -22.36
N GLY A 368 -37.30 9.25 -23.30
CA GLY A 368 -38.17 8.62 -24.28
C GLY A 368 -39.21 7.70 -23.63
N ASP A 369 -40.40 7.66 -24.25
CA ASP A 369 -41.57 6.84 -23.85
C ASP A 369 -41.61 5.49 -24.57
N GLU A 370 -40.51 5.06 -25.20
CA GLU A 370 -40.46 3.76 -25.87
C GLU A 370 -40.66 2.63 -24.87
N ALA A 371 -41.47 1.65 -25.27
CA ALA A 371 -41.70 0.45 -24.46
C ALA A 371 -40.38 -0.32 -24.27
N PRO A 372 -40.18 -0.94 -23.09
CA PRO A 372 -39.00 -1.75 -22.86
C PRO A 372 -38.96 -2.96 -23.83
N PRO A 373 -37.78 -3.40 -24.27
CA PRO A 373 -37.66 -4.58 -25.13
C PRO A 373 -38.21 -5.83 -24.43
N ALA A 374 -38.67 -6.82 -25.20
CA ALA A 374 -39.36 -8.00 -24.65
C ALA A 374 -38.53 -8.81 -23.61
N ASN A 375 -37.20 -8.71 -23.66
CA ASN A 375 -36.28 -9.35 -22.72
C ASN A 375 -35.89 -8.46 -21.53
N TRP A 376 -36.46 -7.26 -21.41
CA TRP A 376 -36.13 -6.33 -20.34
C TRP A 376 -36.61 -6.85 -18.99
N ARG A 377 -35.74 -6.77 -17.99
CA ARG A 377 -36.09 -7.03 -16.59
C ARG A 377 -36.05 -5.74 -15.81
N SER A 378 -37.12 -5.48 -15.05
CA SER A 378 -37.08 -4.37 -14.11
C SER A 378 -36.07 -4.67 -12.99
N PRO A 379 -35.49 -3.64 -12.36
CA PRO A 379 -34.61 -3.85 -11.21
C PRO A 379 -35.26 -4.68 -10.10
N LYS A 380 -36.58 -4.53 -9.91
CA LYS A 380 -37.35 -5.29 -8.93
C LYS A 380 -37.36 -6.78 -9.26
N ASP A 381 -37.57 -7.13 -10.52
CA ASP A 381 -37.58 -8.52 -10.97
C ASP A 381 -36.19 -9.14 -10.85
N ALA A 382 -35.15 -8.41 -11.27
CA ALA A 382 -33.76 -8.84 -11.13
C ALA A 382 -33.36 -9.08 -9.66
N MET A 383 -33.77 -8.21 -8.74
CA MET A 383 -33.52 -8.39 -7.30
C MET A 383 -34.26 -9.60 -6.72
N ASN A 384 -35.50 -9.83 -7.15
CA ASN A 384 -36.28 -11.00 -6.72
C ASN A 384 -35.64 -12.31 -7.20
N ASP A 385 -35.16 -12.34 -8.44
CA ASP A 385 -34.45 -13.50 -9.00
C ASP A 385 -33.14 -13.77 -8.23
N MET A 386 -32.37 -12.73 -7.92
CA MET A 386 -31.15 -12.85 -7.12
C MET A 386 -31.43 -13.35 -5.70
N ALA A 387 -32.48 -12.82 -5.04
CA ALA A 387 -32.87 -13.26 -3.70
C ALA A 387 -33.31 -14.74 -3.70
N LYS A 388 -34.02 -15.17 -4.75
CA LYS A 388 -34.40 -16.57 -4.95
C LYS A 388 -33.18 -17.45 -5.16
N ALA A 389 -32.27 -17.07 -6.06
CA ALA A 389 -31.03 -17.81 -6.32
C ALA A 389 -30.14 -17.93 -5.07
N ALA A 390 -30.01 -16.88 -4.28
CA ALA A 390 -29.27 -16.90 -3.01
C ALA A 390 -29.91 -17.90 -2.03
N LYS A 391 -31.24 -17.87 -1.89
CA LYS A 391 -32.00 -18.80 -1.02
C LYS A 391 -31.84 -20.26 -1.47
N ASP A 392 -31.86 -20.50 -2.78
CA ASP A 392 -31.72 -21.84 -3.36
C ASP A 392 -30.28 -22.36 -3.20
N SER A 393 -29.25 -21.50 -3.31
CA SER A 393 -27.85 -21.86 -3.07
C SER A 393 -27.55 -22.29 -1.63
N VAL A 394 -28.26 -21.71 -0.66
CA VAL A 394 -28.16 -22.08 0.77
C VAL A 394 -28.89 -23.39 1.05
N ARG A 395 -29.99 -23.66 0.32
CA ARG A 395 -30.75 -24.91 0.45
C ARG A 395 -30.08 -26.11 -0.22
N GLY A 396 -29.40 -25.93 -1.35
CA GLY A 396 -28.69 -27.00 -2.05
C GLY A 396 -27.35 -27.44 -1.45
N LYS A 397 -26.91 -26.78 -0.36
CA LYS A 397 -25.71 -27.15 0.43
C LYS A 397 -26.04 -27.88 1.74
N LYS A 398 -27.31 -28.20 1.97
CA LYS A 398 -27.75 -29.16 2.99
C LYS A 398 -28.03 -30.49 2.30
#